data_AF-A0A849PIR1-F1
#
_entry.id   AF-A0A849PIR1-F1
#
_cell.length_a   1.000
_cell.length_b   1.000
_cell.length_c   1.000
_cell.angle_alpha   90.00
_cell.angle_beta   90.00
_cell.angle_gamma   90.00
#
_symmetry.space_group_name_H-M   'P 1'
#
loop_
_entity.id
_entity.type
_entity.pdbx_description
1 polymer ?
#
loop_
_entity_poly.entity_id
_entity_poly.type
_entity_poly.pdbx_seq_one_letter_code
_entity_poly.pdbx_strand_id
1 'polypeptide(L)'
;DGVFLAGSAQAPKLVDESISQASAAASRACSILAKEQLETSGVISVVDAEVCIGCGRCVEVCPYGAPELKEVEVVTEEITYMTRKSEIDPAICKGCGSCAAECPTSAITSRHFTTKQISAVIDAFAFTDGIIEEVA
;
A
#
# COMPACT_ATOMS: atom_id res chain seq x y z
N ASP A 1 7.37 -6.21 -8.46
CA ASP A 1 8.02 -7.52 -8.58
C ASP A 1 7.67 -8.18 -9.90
N GLY A 2 8.55 -9.04 -10.43
CA GLY A 2 8.32 -9.71 -11.71
C GLY A 2 8.69 -8.92 -12.97
N VAL A 3 9.39 -7.79 -12.82
CA VAL A 3 9.95 -7.03 -13.96
C VAL A 3 11.43 -7.36 -14.10
N PHE A 4 11.84 -7.77 -15.30
CA PHE A 4 13.21 -8.10 -15.63
C PHE A 4 13.68 -7.30 -16.84
N LEU A 5 14.98 -7.08 -16.94
CA LEU A 5 15.61 -6.34 -18.03
C LEU A 5 16.65 -7.21 -18.71
N ALA A 6 16.75 -7.11 -20.04
CA ALA A 6 17.77 -7.76 -20.86
C ALA A 6 18.06 -6.94 -22.12
N GLY A 7 19.24 -7.13 -22.69
CA GLY A 7 19.64 -6.50 -23.95
C GLY A 7 19.88 -5.00 -23.82
N SER A 8 19.91 -4.30 -24.96
CA SER A 8 20.32 -2.89 -25.04
C SER A 8 19.41 -1.91 -24.30
N ALA A 9 18.15 -2.26 -24.04
CA ALA A 9 17.22 -1.45 -23.24
C ALA A 9 17.72 -1.22 -21.80
N GLN A 10 18.53 -2.14 -21.27
CA GLN A 10 19.13 -1.98 -19.94
C GLN A 10 20.37 -1.05 -19.95
N ALA A 11 21.14 -1.05 -21.04
CA ALA A 11 22.35 -0.24 -21.27
C ALA A 11 22.95 -0.60 -22.66
N PRO A 12 23.77 0.27 -23.30
CA PRO A 12 24.56 -0.13 -24.47
C PRO A 12 25.45 -1.33 -24.16
N LYS A 13 25.43 -2.36 -25.01
CA LYS A 13 26.18 -3.61 -24.83
C LYS A 13 26.30 -4.38 -26.13
N LEU A 14 27.24 -5.32 -26.17
CA LEU A 14 27.48 -6.20 -27.31
C LEU A 14 26.41 -7.31 -27.40
N VAL A 15 26.42 -8.02 -28.52
CA VAL A 15 25.43 -9.06 -28.82
C VAL A 15 25.57 -10.25 -27.88
N ASP A 16 26.79 -10.68 -27.59
CA ASP A 16 27.11 -11.76 -26.65
C ASP A 16 26.71 -11.42 -25.21
N GLU A 17 26.91 -10.17 -24.79
CA GLU A 17 26.42 -9.67 -23.50
C GLU A 17 24.88 -9.66 -23.45
N SER A 18 24.22 -9.28 -24.56
CA SER A 18 22.76 -9.28 -24.67
C SER A 18 22.18 -10.70 -24.58
N ILE A 19 22.81 -11.68 -25.24
CA ILE A 19 22.43 -13.09 -25.16
C ILE A 19 22.59 -13.60 -23.72
N SER A 20 23.73 -13.30 -23.09
CA SER A 20 24.01 -13.69 -21.71
C SER A 20 22.97 -13.11 -20.74
N GLN A 21 22.63 -11.83 -20.89
CA GLN A 21 21.58 -11.19 -20.09
C GLN A 21 20.20 -11.78 -20.35
N ALA A 22 19.87 -12.14 -21.59
CA ALA A 22 18.58 -12.75 -21.91
C ALA A 22 18.41 -14.10 -21.17
N SER A 23 19.44 -14.95 -21.18
CA SER A 23 19.44 -16.20 -20.41
C SER A 23 19.31 -15.95 -18.91
N ALA A 24 20.01 -14.96 -18.36
CA ALA A 24 19.90 -14.59 -16.95
C ALA A 24 18.50 -14.07 -16.57
N ALA A 25 17.92 -13.20 -17.40
CA ALA A 25 16.58 -12.68 -17.18
C ALA A 25 15.52 -13.79 -17.26
N ALA A 26 15.62 -14.69 -18.24
CA ALA A 26 14.75 -15.86 -18.37
C ALA A 26 14.85 -16.76 -17.13
N SER A 27 16.07 -17.05 -16.66
CA SER A 27 16.28 -17.86 -15.46
C SER A 27 15.60 -17.25 -14.23
N ARG A 28 15.78 -15.94 -13.99
CA ARG A 28 15.12 -15.25 -12.86
C ARG A 28 13.61 -15.20 -13.01
N ALA A 29 13.09 -15.02 -14.23
CA ALA A 29 11.66 -15.08 -14.49
C ALA A 29 11.10 -16.48 -14.18
N CYS A 30 11.77 -17.54 -14.63
CA CYS A 30 11.40 -18.91 -14.30
C CYS A 30 11.41 -19.19 -12.80
N SER A 31 12.31 -18.59 -12.01
CA SER A 31 12.29 -18.75 -10.54
C SER A 31 11.03 -18.21 -9.88
N ILE A 32 10.37 -17.21 -10.48
CA ILE A 32 9.08 -16.71 -10.01
C ILE A 32 7.94 -17.57 -10.57
N LEU A 33 7.97 -17.87 -11.86
CA LEU A 33 6.92 -18.65 -12.54
C LEU A 33 6.81 -20.11 -12.04
N ALA A 34 7.89 -20.67 -11.52
CA ALA A 34 7.90 -22.02 -10.97
C ALA A 34 7.23 -22.12 -9.58
N LYS A 35 6.92 -20.99 -8.93
CA LYS A 35 6.23 -20.99 -7.64
C LYS A 35 4.72 -21.07 -7.83
N GLU A 36 4.05 -21.90 -7.03
CA GLU A 36 2.59 -21.99 -7.02
C GLU A 36 1.93 -20.74 -6.43
N GLN A 37 2.61 -20.08 -5.49
CA GLN A 37 2.13 -18.89 -4.79
C GLN A 37 3.26 -17.86 -4.65
N LEU A 38 2.89 -16.59 -4.60
CA LEU A 38 3.80 -15.46 -4.41
C LEU A 38 3.51 -14.79 -3.09
N GLU A 39 4.56 -14.61 -2.30
CA GLU A 39 4.52 -13.77 -1.11
C GLU A 39 4.70 -12.31 -1.55
N THR A 40 3.81 -11.44 -1.10
CA THR A 40 3.86 -10.00 -1.34
C THR A 40 4.21 -9.26 -0.06
N SER A 41 4.57 -7.98 -0.19
CA SER A 41 4.82 -7.13 0.97
C SER A 41 3.59 -7.05 1.87
N GLY A 42 3.79 -7.21 3.19
CA GLY A 42 2.76 -7.00 4.21
C GLY A 42 2.45 -5.53 4.51
N VAL A 43 3.18 -4.61 3.87
CA VAL A 43 2.93 -3.16 3.95
C VAL A 43 1.72 -2.84 3.07
N ILE A 44 0.52 -3.03 3.62
CA ILE A 44 -0.75 -2.76 2.95
C ILE A 44 -1.60 -1.80 3.79
N SER A 45 -2.48 -1.05 3.12
CA SER A 45 -3.46 -0.21 3.80
C SER A 45 -4.71 -1.00 4.16
N VAL A 46 -5.24 -0.76 5.36
CA VAL A 46 -6.46 -1.40 5.89
C VAL A 46 -7.44 -0.30 6.31
N VAL A 47 -8.72 -0.52 6.05
CA VAL A 47 -9.80 0.41 6.41
C VAL A 47 -10.49 -0.08 7.67
N ASP A 48 -10.69 0.83 8.62
CA ASP A 48 -11.61 0.68 9.72
C ASP A 48 -13.04 1.03 9.24
N ALA A 49 -13.89 0.02 9.15
CA ALA A 49 -15.26 0.17 8.66
C ALA A 49 -16.15 0.97 9.63
N GLU A 50 -15.83 1.02 10.93
CA GLU A 50 -16.61 1.77 11.91
C GLU A 50 -16.39 3.28 11.72
N VAL A 51 -15.13 3.68 11.48
CA VAL A 51 -14.73 5.09 11.31
C VAL A 51 -14.93 5.60 9.86
N CYS A 52 -14.95 4.69 8.88
CA CYS A 52 -15.08 5.07 7.47
C CYS A 52 -16.43 5.73 7.16
N ILE A 53 -16.42 6.92 6.57
CA ILE A 53 -17.63 7.65 6.16
C ILE A 53 -18.02 7.43 4.69
N GLY A 54 -17.30 6.57 3.96
CA GLY A 54 -17.64 6.27 2.56
C GLY A 54 -17.42 7.40 1.56
N CYS A 55 -16.58 8.41 1.88
CA CYS A 55 -16.42 9.62 1.05
C CYS A 55 -15.76 9.38 -0.32
N GLY A 56 -15.03 8.27 -0.52
CA GLY A 56 -14.46 7.89 -1.80
C GLY A 56 -13.12 8.52 -2.18
N ARG A 57 -12.56 9.46 -1.39
CA ARG A 57 -11.23 10.05 -1.67
C ARG A 57 -10.13 9.01 -1.85
N CYS A 58 -10.17 7.93 -1.07
CA CYS A 58 -9.21 6.84 -1.18
C CYS A 58 -9.20 6.17 -2.56
N VAL A 59 -10.37 6.07 -3.22
CA VAL A 59 -10.51 5.51 -4.57
C VAL A 59 -9.87 6.44 -5.59
N GLU A 60 -10.12 7.75 -5.46
CA GLU A 60 -9.60 8.78 -6.38
C GLU A 60 -8.07 8.87 -6.36
N VAL A 61 -7.45 8.82 -5.18
CA VAL A 61 -6.00 9.00 -5.06
C VAL A 61 -5.18 7.73 -5.30
N CYS A 62 -5.80 6.55 -5.42
CA CYS A 62 -5.05 5.31 -5.57
C CYS A 62 -4.65 5.09 -7.03
N PRO A 63 -3.34 5.11 -7.37
CA PRO A 63 -2.91 4.89 -8.76
C PRO A 63 -3.05 3.43 -9.20
N TYR A 64 -3.33 2.51 -8.27
CA TYR A 64 -3.45 1.07 -8.52
C TYR A 64 -4.90 0.59 -8.53
N GLY A 65 -5.86 1.44 -8.16
CA GLY A 65 -7.28 1.04 -8.04
C GLY A 65 -7.55 0.00 -6.95
N ALA A 66 -6.76 -0.02 -5.87
CA ALA A 66 -6.94 -0.99 -4.78
C ALA A 66 -8.18 -0.74 -3.90
N PRO A 67 -8.59 0.50 -3.61
CA PRO A 67 -9.79 0.77 -2.81
C PRO A 67 -11.07 0.71 -3.65
N GLU A 68 -12.12 0.10 -3.10
CA GLU A 68 -13.47 0.09 -3.63
C GLU A 68 -14.46 0.57 -2.57
N LEU A 69 -15.57 1.17 -2.99
CA LEU A 69 -16.68 1.54 -2.11
C LEU A 69 -17.80 0.51 -2.23
N LYS A 70 -18.03 -0.26 -1.17
CA LYS A 70 -19.12 -1.25 -1.09
C LYS A 70 -20.29 -0.71 -0.29
N GLU A 71 -21.49 -1.07 -0.70
CA GLU A 71 -22.71 -0.82 0.09
C GLU A 71 -22.74 -1.78 1.28
N VAL A 72 -23.00 -1.23 2.46
CA VAL A 72 -23.04 -1.97 3.72
C VAL A 72 -24.31 -1.56 4.46
N GLU A 73 -25.06 -2.57 4.90
CA GLU A 73 -26.19 -2.38 5.80
C GLU A 73 -25.65 -2.22 7.22
N VAL A 74 -25.97 -1.10 7.86
CA VAL A 74 -25.62 -0.84 9.26
C VAL A 74 -26.88 -0.98 10.10
N VAL A 75 -26.89 -1.96 10.98
CA VAL A 75 -27.96 -2.22 11.93
C VAL A 75 -27.54 -1.64 13.28
N THR A 76 -28.31 -0.66 13.75
CA THR A 76 -28.21 -0.16 15.13
C THR A 76 -29.44 -0.65 15.92
N GLU A 77 -29.44 -0.50 17.26
CA GLU A 77 -30.56 -0.95 18.10
C GLU A 77 -31.91 -0.30 17.73
N GLU A 78 -31.87 0.87 17.08
CA GLU A 78 -33.05 1.70 16.82
C GLU A 78 -33.37 1.83 15.32
N ILE A 79 -32.36 1.78 14.44
CA ILE A 79 -32.51 2.06 13.00
C ILE A 79 -31.58 1.18 12.17
N THR A 80 -32.09 0.65 11.06
CA THR A 80 -31.29 0.05 9.99
C THR A 80 -31.20 1.03 8.82
N TYR A 81 -29.99 1.32 8.35
CA TYR A 81 -29.77 2.17 7.18
C TYR A 81 -28.64 1.63 6.29
N MET A 82 -28.71 1.99 5.01
CA MET A 82 -27.69 1.65 4.03
C MET A 82 -26.65 2.77 3.97
N THR A 83 -25.37 2.40 4.00
CA THR A 83 -24.25 3.32 3.81
C THR A 83 -23.20 2.71 2.89
N ARG A 84 -22.19 3.48 2.53
CA ARG A 84 -21.04 2.99 1.75
C ARG A 84 -19.81 2.98 2.64
N LYS A 85 -19.03 1.91 2.58
CA LYS A 85 -17.75 1.78 3.28
C LYS A 85 -16.67 1.43 2.28
N SER A 86 -15.46 1.91 2.53
CA SER A 86 -14.31 1.58 1.68
C SER A 86 -13.70 0.25 2.12
N GLU A 87 -13.34 -0.57 1.15
CA GLU A 87 -12.55 -1.79 1.34
C GLU A 87 -11.33 -1.72 0.43
N ILE A 88 -10.18 -2.20 0.89
CA ILE A 88 -8.94 -2.20 0.11
C ILE A 88 -8.55 -3.63 -0.19
N ASP A 89 -8.41 -3.97 -1.47
CA ASP A 89 -7.90 -5.27 -1.89
C ASP A 89 -6.39 -5.39 -1.54
N PRO A 90 -6.01 -6.30 -0.63
CA PRO A 90 -4.63 -6.48 -0.22
C PRO A 90 -3.73 -7.01 -1.36
N ALA A 91 -4.28 -7.70 -2.37
CA ALA A 91 -3.50 -8.23 -3.49
C ALA A 91 -3.07 -7.14 -4.47
N ILE A 92 -3.88 -6.09 -4.63
CA ILE A 92 -3.62 -4.97 -5.53
C ILE A 92 -2.80 -3.88 -4.82
N CYS A 93 -3.05 -3.66 -3.53
CA CYS A 93 -2.41 -2.63 -2.73
C CYS A 93 -0.87 -2.73 -2.78
N LYS A 94 -0.21 -1.64 -3.16
CA LYS A 94 1.27 -1.54 -3.17
C LYS A 94 1.86 -0.85 -1.94
N GLY A 95 1.04 -0.51 -0.95
CA GLY A 95 1.53 0.04 0.33
C GLY A 95 2.05 1.47 0.29
N CYS A 96 1.72 2.26 -0.73
CA CYS A 96 2.25 3.63 -0.87
C CYS A 96 1.78 4.63 0.19
N GLY A 97 0.66 4.36 0.88
CA GLY A 97 0.15 5.20 1.98
C GLY A 97 -0.71 6.42 1.57
N SER A 98 -0.85 6.74 0.28
CA SER A 98 -1.60 7.94 -0.17
C SER A 98 -3.04 7.99 0.34
N CYS A 99 -3.75 6.85 0.35
CA CYS A 99 -5.12 6.78 0.85
C CYS A 99 -5.21 6.99 2.37
N ALA A 100 -4.18 6.61 3.14
CA ALA A 100 -4.14 6.83 4.57
C ALA A 100 -3.93 8.32 4.89
N ALA A 101 -3.04 8.98 4.14
CA ALA A 101 -2.78 10.42 4.30
C ALA A 101 -3.98 11.29 3.91
N GLU A 102 -4.72 10.92 2.86
CA GLU A 102 -5.86 11.69 2.35
C GLU A 102 -7.17 11.44 3.13
N CYS A 103 -7.20 10.43 4.01
CA CYS A 103 -8.43 10.08 4.72
C CYS A 103 -8.80 11.15 5.75
N PRO A 104 -9.92 11.89 5.58
CA PRO A 104 -10.26 12.99 6.47
C PRO A 104 -10.65 12.52 7.88
N THR A 105 -11.11 11.26 8.00
CA THR A 105 -11.48 10.66 9.29
C THR A 105 -10.39 9.76 9.86
N SER A 106 -9.21 9.67 9.21
CA SER A 106 -8.13 8.75 9.59
C SER A 106 -8.58 7.28 9.73
N ALA A 107 -9.63 6.88 9.00
CA ALA A 107 -10.14 5.50 9.00
C ALA A 107 -9.20 4.50 8.33
N ILE A 108 -8.17 4.96 7.60
CA ILE A 108 -7.28 4.10 6.83
C ILE A 108 -5.90 4.10 7.49
N THR A 109 -5.39 2.92 7.80
CA THR A 109 -4.07 2.73 8.39
C THR A 109 -3.18 1.89 7.48
N SER A 110 -1.97 2.37 7.19
CA SER A 110 -0.94 1.59 6.49
C SER A 110 -0.16 0.72 7.49
N ARG A 111 -0.22 -0.59 7.31
CA ARG A 111 0.52 -1.54 8.16
C ARG A 111 2.02 -1.27 8.08
N HIS A 112 2.71 -1.40 9.21
CA HIS A 112 4.14 -1.06 9.41
C HIS A 112 4.52 0.43 9.26
N PHE A 113 3.58 1.30 8.89
CA PHE A 113 3.74 2.75 8.87
C PHE A 113 2.49 3.43 9.47
N THR A 114 2.07 2.93 10.63
CA THR A 114 0.90 3.48 11.34
C THR A 114 1.23 4.88 11.86
N THR A 115 0.20 5.73 12.03
CA THR A 115 0.38 7.08 12.58
C THR A 115 1.12 7.06 13.92
N LYS A 116 0.84 6.08 14.78
CA LYS A 116 1.53 5.88 16.08
C LYS A 116 3.01 5.56 15.92
N GLN A 117 3.37 4.77 14.91
CA GLN A 117 4.78 4.44 14.64
C GLN A 117 5.53 5.66 14.10
N ILE A 118 4.90 6.42 13.20
CA ILE A 118 5.49 7.63 12.62
C ILE A 118 5.64 8.70 13.71
N SER A 119 4.62 8.92 14.53
CA SER A 119 4.67 9.89 15.62
C SER A 119 5.76 9.53 16.64
N ALA A 120 5.86 8.26 17.03
CA ALA A 120 6.91 7.82 17.96
C ALA A 120 8.33 8.08 17.43
N VAL A 121 8.54 7.97 16.12
CA VAL A 121 9.82 8.33 15.49
C VAL A 121 10.03 9.84 15.54
N ILE A 122 9.03 10.64 15.20
CA ILE A 122 9.10 12.12 15.27
C ILE A 122 9.43 12.56 16.69
N ASP A 123 8.71 12.03 17.67
CA ASP A 123 8.90 12.31 19.09
C ASP A 123 10.32 11.98 19.54
N ALA A 124 10.83 10.80 19.16
CA ALA A 124 12.20 10.40 19.50
C ALA A 124 13.28 11.38 19.00
N PHE A 125 13.06 12.03 17.86
CA PHE A 125 13.97 13.07 17.34
C PHE A 125 13.69 14.46 17.90
N ALA A 126 12.43 14.81 18.18
CA ALA A 126 12.06 16.11 18.76
C ALA A 126 12.59 16.26 20.20
N PHE A 127 12.58 15.18 20.99
CA PHE A 127 13.03 15.22 22.38
C PHE A 127 14.56 15.19 22.56
N THR A 128 15.36 14.94 21.52
CA THR A 128 16.83 15.01 21.62
C THR A 128 17.40 16.43 21.65
N ASP A 129 16.62 17.45 21.30
CA ASP A 129 17.07 18.85 21.25
C ASP A 129 16.42 19.79 22.29
N GLY A 130 15.65 19.27 23.25
CA GLY A 130 15.10 20.07 24.35
C GLY A 130 14.11 21.17 23.92
N ILE A 131 13.48 21.02 22.76
CA ILE A 131 12.49 21.97 22.24
C ILE A 131 11.15 21.24 22.10
N ILE A 132 10.18 21.68 22.91
CA ILE A 132 8.74 21.36 22.95
C ILE A 132 8.34 20.33 24.03
N GLU A 133 7.87 20.85 25.17
CA GLU A 133 6.99 20.15 26.12
C GLU A 133 5.62 19.89 25.47
N GLU A 134 5.10 18.67 25.68
CA GLU A 134 3.71 18.23 25.60
C GLU A 134 2.80 18.88 24.55
N VAL A 135 2.46 18.14 23.49
CA VAL A 135 1.18 18.32 22.80
C VAL A 135 0.32 17.10 23.08
N ALA A 136 -0.58 17.29 24.05
CA ALA A 136 -1.61 16.37 24.51
C ALA A 136 -2.61 15.98 23.41
#